data_AF-A0A7V0TAZ0-F1
#
_entry.id   AF-A0A7V0TAZ0-F1
#
_cell.length_a   1.000
_cell.length_b   1.000
_cell.length_c   1.000
_cell.angle_alpha   90.00
_cell.angle_beta   90.00
_cell.angle_gamma   90.00
#
_symmetry.space_group_name_H-M   'P 1'
#
loop_
_entity.id
_entity.type
_entity.pdbx_description
1 polymer ?
#
loop_
_entity_poly.entity_id
_entity_poly.type
_entity_poly.pdbx_seq_one_letter_code
_entity_poly.pdbx_strand_id
1 'polypeptide(L)'
;MSCSLYLKKIALTITALLVPLLALEEYPEWFLYQGRFPGITVGYAYGGSPDIRDAEIRYAIYKACQAEGTQYRFQDYDEKHSAYSYDCGAKALKKIKGELYPIDRFLSVAIKKQFIGAFSTDPDFRLPKNFIKVKDLPRPDWLNGKEFFKDKKYYYGVGMYPLGGNENDAWMTAEDRAIFNILTTIEIQFHAVTILEKNESGDQMETVKATKIDFGLKNIEVMERFADKKGVYVLIRIAQRDVVSPSLRKKRFF
;
A
#
# COMPACT_ATOMS: atom_id res chain seq x y z
N MET A 1 19.59 -43.81 -36.42
CA MET A 1 18.76 -43.89 -35.20
C MET A 1 19.30 -42.90 -34.16
N SER A 2 19.02 -41.60 -34.29
CA SER A 2 19.54 -40.59 -33.34
C SER A 2 18.53 -39.50 -32.97
N CYS A 3 17.24 -39.70 -33.26
CA CYS A 3 16.19 -38.71 -32.99
C CYS A 3 15.46 -38.94 -31.65
N SER A 4 15.63 -40.10 -31.01
CA SER A 4 14.85 -40.51 -29.82
C SER A 4 15.40 -40.00 -28.47
N LEU A 5 16.65 -39.54 -28.41
CA LEU A 5 17.31 -39.16 -27.15
C LEU A 5 17.24 -37.65 -26.85
N TYR A 6 17.04 -36.80 -27.87
CA TYR A 6 16.90 -35.36 -27.68
C TYR A 6 15.50 -34.95 -27.18
N LEU A 7 14.45 -35.63 -27.65
CA LEU A 7 13.07 -35.37 -27.22
C LEU A 7 12.81 -35.72 -25.75
N LYS A 8 13.46 -36.76 -25.20
CA LYS A 8 13.32 -37.13 -23.78
C LYS A 8 14.04 -36.16 -22.82
N LYS A 9 15.08 -35.45 -23.27
CA LYS A 9 15.74 -34.42 -22.46
C LYS A 9 14.98 -33.09 -22.48
N ILE A 10 14.38 -32.72 -23.62
CA ILE A 10 13.55 -31.51 -23.73
C ILE A 10 12.23 -31.65 -22.95
N ALA A 11 11.65 -32.86 -22.93
CA ALA A 11 10.45 -33.14 -22.14
C ALA A 11 10.70 -33.11 -20.61
N LEU A 12 11.95 -33.28 -20.16
CA LEU A 12 12.31 -33.24 -18.73
C LEU A 12 12.71 -31.84 -18.25
N THR A 13 13.08 -30.91 -19.15
CA THR A 13 13.38 -29.51 -18.80
C THR A 13 12.16 -28.60 -18.83
N ILE A 14 11.09 -28.97 -19.55
CA ILE A 14 9.88 -28.13 -19.63
C ILE A 14 8.93 -28.36 -18.43
N THR A 15 9.00 -29.51 -17.76
CA THR A 15 8.21 -29.79 -16.55
C THR A 15 8.69 -29.08 -15.27
N ALA A 16 9.87 -28.45 -15.30
CA ALA A 16 10.37 -27.64 -14.19
C ALA A 16 9.96 -26.16 -14.24
N LEU A 17 9.20 -25.73 -15.27
CA LEU A 17 8.88 -24.32 -15.50
C LEU A 17 7.38 -24.00 -15.50
N LEU A 18 6.62 -24.71 -14.68
CA LEU A 18 5.24 -24.37 -14.32
C LEU A 18 5.09 -24.45 -12.80
N VAL A 19 5.86 -23.61 -12.11
CA VAL A 19 5.46 -23.20 -10.76
C VAL A 19 4.42 -22.10 -10.97
N PRO A 20 3.12 -22.35 -10.75
CA PRO A 20 2.19 -21.23 -10.67
C PRO A 20 2.75 -20.26 -9.63
N LEU A 21 2.77 -18.98 -9.99
CA LEU A 21 3.10 -17.85 -9.13
C LEU A 21 2.03 -17.78 -8.04
N LEU A 22 2.01 -18.77 -7.14
CA LEU A 22 1.03 -18.88 -6.08
C LEU A 22 1.39 -17.82 -5.05
N ALA A 23 0.56 -16.78 -4.99
CA ALA A 23 0.46 -15.97 -3.79
C ALA A 23 0.27 -16.92 -2.59
N LEU A 24 0.86 -16.60 -1.45
CA LEU A 24 0.65 -17.41 -0.26
C LEU A 24 -0.86 -17.53 0.01
N GLU A 25 -1.35 -18.75 0.18
CA GLU A 25 -2.75 -18.98 0.56
C GLU A 25 -2.97 -18.76 2.06
N GLU A 26 -1.88 -18.68 2.82
CA GLU A 26 -1.84 -18.53 4.27
C GLU A 26 -0.95 -17.35 4.66
N TYR A 27 -1.44 -16.50 5.55
CA TYR A 27 -0.65 -15.39 6.09
C TYR A 27 -0.66 -15.40 7.61
N PRO A 28 0.38 -14.86 8.24
CA PRO A 28 0.34 -14.63 9.68
C PRO A 28 -0.81 -13.70 10.07
N GLU A 29 -1.44 -13.97 11.21
CA GLU A 29 -2.52 -13.14 11.76
C GLU A 29 -2.09 -11.68 11.90
N TRP A 30 -0.84 -11.44 12.32
CA TRP A 30 -0.29 -10.09 12.47
C TRP A 30 -0.18 -9.31 11.17
N PHE A 31 -0.06 -10.02 10.04
CA PHE A 31 -0.02 -9.39 8.72
C PHE A 31 -1.43 -9.04 8.25
N LEU A 32 -2.39 -9.95 8.42
CA LEU A 32 -3.78 -9.74 8.01
C LEU A 32 -4.53 -8.75 8.92
N TYR A 33 -4.23 -8.74 10.22
CA TYR A 33 -4.92 -7.92 11.21
C TYR A 33 -3.94 -7.06 12.01
N GLN A 34 -3.06 -6.34 11.31
CA GLN A 34 -2.01 -5.51 11.93
C GLN A 34 -2.56 -4.53 12.98
N GLY A 35 -3.78 -4.02 12.82
CA GLY A 35 -4.42 -3.13 13.78
C GLY A 35 -4.65 -3.73 15.19
N ARG A 36 -4.58 -5.07 15.33
CA ARG A 36 -4.61 -5.78 16.62
C ARG A 36 -3.26 -5.82 17.33
N PHE A 37 -2.18 -5.48 16.62
CA PHE A 37 -0.80 -5.55 17.11
C PHE A 37 -0.14 -4.16 17.05
N PRO A 38 -0.64 -3.18 17.84
CA PRO A 38 -0.03 -1.86 17.89
C PRO A 38 1.41 -1.98 18.39
N GLY A 39 2.37 -1.52 17.61
CA GLY A 39 3.80 -1.62 17.93
C GLY A 39 4.63 -2.34 16.88
N ILE A 40 4.00 -2.94 15.87
CA ILE A 40 4.71 -3.51 14.72
C ILE A 40 4.71 -2.56 13.52
N THR A 41 5.81 -2.59 12.78
CA THR A 41 5.91 -2.04 11.43
C THR A 41 6.25 -3.17 10.47
N VAL A 42 5.50 -3.24 9.38
CA VAL A 42 5.71 -4.25 8.34
C VAL A 42 6.67 -3.68 7.31
N GLY A 43 7.66 -4.49 6.90
CA GLY A 43 8.57 -4.17 5.82
C GLY A 43 8.55 -5.25 4.73
N TYR A 44 8.75 -4.82 3.49
CA TYR A 44 8.74 -5.68 2.31
C TYR A 44 10.14 -5.77 1.70
N ALA A 45 10.61 -6.99 1.42
CA ALA A 45 11.86 -7.18 0.68
C ALA A 45 11.62 -7.00 -0.82
N TYR A 46 12.37 -6.12 -1.49
CA TYR A 46 12.23 -5.88 -2.92
C TYR A 46 13.58 -5.56 -3.58
N GLY A 47 13.82 -6.07 -4.80
CA GLY A 47 14.95 -5.66 -5.64
C GLY A 47 16.34 -5.76 -4.99
N GLY A 48 16.56 -6.73 -4.10
CA GLY A 48 17.81 -6.87 -3.34
C GLY A 48 17.90 -5.99 -2.08
N SER A 49 16.92 -5.13 -1.83
CA SER A 49 16.77 -4.41 -0.56
C SER A 49 16.11 -5.31 0.49
N PRO A 50 16.65 -5.39 1.71
CA PRO A 50 16.04 -6.14 2.79
C PRO A 50 14.78 -5.43 3.31
N ASP A 51 13.84 -6.24 3.82
CA ASP A 51 12.59 -5.83 4.45
C ASP A 51 12.78 -4.88 5.63
N ILE A 52 13.86 -5.00 6.40
CA ILE A 52 14.16 -4.08 7.51
C ILE A 52 14.32 -2.63 7.04
N ARG A 53 14.95 -2.42 5.87
CA ARG A 53 15.17 -1.08 5.33
C ARG A 53 13.85 -0.45 4.89
N ASP A 54 12.97 -1.24 4.32
CA ASP A 54 11.61 -0.79 3.98
C ASP A 54 10.80 -0.50 5.24
N ALA A 55 10.90 -1.34 6.27
CA ALA A 55 10.25 -1.11 7.56
C ALA A 55 10.70 0.22 8.21
N GLU A 56 11.99 0.57 8.16
CA GLU A 56 12.50 1.86 8.67
C GLU A 56 11.86 3.06 7.93
N ILE A 57 11.74 2.96 6.60
CA ILE A 57 11.10 4.00 5.77
C ILE A 57 9.61 4.11 6.13
N ARG A 58 8.90 2.99 6.16
CA ARG A 58 7.48 2.93 6.52
C ARG A 58 7.21 3.45 7.92
N TYR A 59 8.06 3.09 8.89
CA TYR A 59 7.96 3.62 10.24
C TYR A 59 8.04 5.15 10.24
N ALA A 60 9.00 5.72 9.51
CA ALA A 60 9.13 7.18 9.41
C ALA A 60 7.88 7.80 8.76
N ILE A 61 7.38 7.23 7.66
CA ILE A 61 6.14 7.67 6.99
C ILE A 61 4.95 7.65 7.96
N TYR A 62 4.76 6.54 8.68
CA TYR A 62 3.59 6.39 9.55
C TYR A 62 3.65 7.25 10.79
N LYS A 63 4.83 7.55 11.33
CA LYS A 63 4.95 8.40 12.51
C LYS A 63 4.71 9.87 12.17
N ALA A 64 5.39 10.38 11.14
CA ALA A 64 5.19 11.74 10.69
C ALA A 64 5.79 11.96 9.30
N CYS A 65 4.99 12.39 8.33
CA CYS A 65 5.45 12.79 7.01
C CYS A 65 4.65 13.95 6.43
N GLN A 66 5.21 14.59 5.43
CA GLN A 66 4.52 15.48 4.51
C GLN A 66 4.25 14.70 3.22
N ALA A 67 2.99 14.62 2.80
CA ALA A 67 2.58 14.09 1.51
C ALA A 67 2.34 15.24 0.54
N GLU A 68 3.12 15.28 -0.54
CA GLU A 68 3.06 16.34 -1.55
C GLU A 68 2.86 15.75 -2.95
N GLY A 69 2.06 16.41 -3.79
CA GLY A 69 1.84 15.95 -5.16
C GLY A 69 0.75 16.68 -5.90
N THR A 70 0.40 16.15 -7.07
CA THR A 70 -0.74 16.61 -7.87
C THR A 70 -1.55 15.44 -8.35
N GLN A 71 -2.87 15.57 -8.30
CA GLN A 71 -3.82 14.67 -8.92
C GLN A 71 -4.51 15.38 -10.09
N TYR A 72 -4.53 14.71 -11.24
CA TYR A 72 -5.27 15.12 -12.42
C TYR A 72 -6.45 14.17 -12.62
N ARG A 73 -7.63 14.73 -12.87
CA ARG A 73 -8.83 13.98 -13.24
C ARG A 73 -9.36 14.50 -14.58
N PHE A 74 -9.35 13.61 -15.57
CA PHE A 74 -9.82 13.84 -16.92
C PHE A 74 -11.32 13.52 -17.01
N GLN A 75 -12.13 14.42 -17.58
CA GLN A 75 -13.60 14.26 -17.60
C GLN A 75 -14.06 13.16 -18.55
N ASP A 76 -13.33 12.91 -19.63
CA ASP A 76 -13.81 12.05 -20.72
C ASP A 76 -13.52 10.55 -20.48
N TYR A 77 -12.57 10.23 -19.59
CA TYR A 77 -12.13 8.85 -19.36
C TYR A 77 -12.20 8.38 -17.90
N ASP A 78 -12.63 9.25 -16.97
CA ASP A 78 -12.51 9.02 -15.50
C ASP A 78 -11.10 8.56 -15.07
N GLU A 79 -10.09 8.92 -15.86
CA GLU A 79 -8.71 8.56 -15.65
C GLU A 79 -8.09 9.43 -14.55
N LYS A 80 -7.36 8.78 -13.65
CA LYS A 80 -6.71 9.39 -12.49
C LYS A 80 -5.20 9.28 -12.64
N HIS A 81 -4.54 10.38 -12.97
CA HIS A 81 -3.07 10.46 -12.95
C HIS A 81 -2.61 11.16 -11.69
N SER A 82 -1.76 10.47 -10.93
CA SER A 82 -1.33 10.91 -9.60
C SER A 82 0.18 10.78 -9.49
N ALA A 83 0.86 11.90 -9.23
CA ALA A 83 2.27 11.90 -8.84
C ALA A 83 2.35 12.51 -7.45
N TYR A 84 2.67 11.70 -6.45
CA TYR A 84 2.85 12.15 -5.08
C TYR A 84 4.04 11.44 -4.43
N SER A 85 4.61 12.08 -3.41
CA SER A 85 5.73 11.57 -2.62
C SER A 85 5.52 11.84 -1.14
N TYR A 86 6.25 11.10 -0.31
CA TYR A 86 6.30 11.30 1.13
C TYR A 86 7.66 11.86 1.53
N ASP A 87 7.68 13.05 2.12
CA ASP A 87 8.86 13.59 2.80
C ASP A 87 8.71 13.39 4.32
N CYS A 88 9.51 12.48 4.86
CA CYS A 88 9.55 12.21 6.31
C CYS A 88 10.67 12.99 7.02
N GLY A 89 11.44 13.78 6.27
CA GLY A 89 12.64 14.46 6.74
C GLY A 89 13.82 13.50 7.00
N ALA A 90 15.01 13.88 6.52
CA ALA A 90 16.22 13.07 6.70
C ALA A 90 16.57 12.78 8.17
N LYS A 91 16.12 13.62 9.12
CA LYS A 91 16.33 13.42 10.56
C LYS A 91 15.50 12.27 11.12
N ALA A 92 14.26 12.07 10.66
CA ALA A 92 13.40 11.00 11.17
C ALA A 92 13.93 9.62 10.73
N LEU A 93 14.32 9.49 9.45
CA LEU A 93 14.94 8.29 8.92
C LEU A 93 16.27 7.97 9.63
N LYS A 94 17.11 8.98 9.88
CA LYS A 94 18.36 8.78 10.64
C LYS A 94 18.11 8.31 12.07
N LYS A 95 17.01 8.77 12.70
CA LYS A 95 16.68 8.42 14.08
C LYS A 95 16.21 6.98 14.24
N ILE A 96 15.49 6.43 13.26
CA ILE A 96 14.97 5.05 13.34
C ILE A 96 15.93 3.99 12.80
N LYS A 97 16.96 4.40 12.04
CA LYS A 97 17.89 3.47 11.42
C LYS A 97 18.62 2.61 12.47
N GLY A 98 18.44 1.29 12.39
CA GLY A 98 19.01 0.33 13.34
C GLY A 98 18.26 0.18 14.66
N GLU A 99 17.16 0.90 14.85
CA GLU A 99 16.33 0.86 16.09
C GLU A 99 15.13 -0.11 15.98
N LEU A 100 14.96 -0.75 14.81
CA LEU A 100 13.91 -1.73 14.57
C LEU A 100 14.44 -3.16 14.72
N TYR A 101 13.91 -3.88 15.69
CA TYR A 101 14.20 -5.28 15.96
C TYR A 101 13.28 -6.18 15.13
N PRO A 102 13.81 -7.22 14.46
CA PRO A 102 12.99 -8.20 13.75
C PRO A 102 12.22 -9.07 14.76
N ILE A 103 10.91 -9.16 14.60
CA ILE A 103 10.02 -9.92 15.50
C ILE A 103 9.54 -11.22 14.86
N ASP A 104 9.08 -11.14 13.61
CA ASP A 104 8.65 -12.30 12.82
C ASP A 104 8.83 -12.03 11.33
N ARG A 105 8.83 -13.09 10.51
CA ARG A 105 9.05 -12.98 9.07
C ARG A 105 8.51 -14.20 8.35
N PHE A 106 7.87 -13.98 7.19
CA PHE A 106 7.45 -15.07 6.31
C PHE A 106 7.93 -14.86 4.87
N LEU A 107 8.09 -15.97 4.16
CA LEU A 107 8.46 -15.97 2.75
C LEU A 107 7.22 -15.64 1.92
N SER A 108 7.25 -14.53 1.16
CA SER A 108 6.13 -14.12 0.31
C SER A 108 6.30 -14.61 -1.13
N VAL A 109 7.50 -14.51 -1.69
CA VAL A 109 7.79 -14.97 -3.06
C VAL A 109 8.98 -15.91 -3.04
N ALA A 110 8.71 -17.21 -3.12
CA ALA A 110 9.72 -18.25 -2.99
C ALA A 110 10.83 -18.16 -4.05
N ILE A 111 10.45 -17.98 -5.33
CA ILE A 111 11.40 -17.93 -6.46
C ILE A 111 12.37 -16.76 -6.31
N LYS A 112 11.89 -15.61 -5.82
CA LYS A 112 12.70 -14.40 -5.63
C LYS A 112 13.35 -14.32 -4.25
N LYS A 113 13.12 -15.31 -3.37
CA LYS A 113 13.52 -15.30 -1.95
C LYS A 113 13.15 -13.98 -1.26
N GLN A 114 11.95 -13.47 -1.55
CA GLN A 114 11.44 -12.25 -0.96
C GLN A 114 10.60 -12.58 0.27
N PHE A 115 10.69 -11.70 1.25
CA PHE A 115 10.07 -11.85 2.54
C PHE A 115 9.27 -10.61 2.90
N ILE A 116 8.32 -10.82 3.80
CA ILE A 116 7.64 -9.77 4.53
C ILE A 116 7.97 -9.97 6.00
N GLY A 117 8.47 -8.91 6.64
CA GLY A 117 8.92 -8.92 8.03
C GLY A 117 8.08 -8.02 8.91
N ALA A 118 7.86 -8.44 10.15
CA ALA A 118 7.35 -7.62 11.22
C ALA A 118 8.52 -7.16 12.10
N PHE A 119 8.57 -5.85 12.35
CA PHE A 119 9.61 -5.21 13.14
C PHE A 119 9.00 -4.38 14.26
N SER A 120 9.71 -4.21 15.37
CA SER A 120 9.28 -3.35 16.47
C SER A 120 10.45 -2.54 17.03
N THR A 121 10.15 -1.38 17.61
CA THR A 121 11.11 -0.63 18.43
C THR A 121 11.32 -1.26 19.81
N ASP A 122 10.44 -2.17 20.21
CA ASP A 122 10.54 -2.91 21.46
C ASP A 122 11.17 -4.29 21.19
N PRO A 123 12.39 -4.57 21.70
CA PRO A 123 13.07 -5.86 21.49
C PRO A 123 12.36 -7.03 22.18
N ASP A 124 11.52 -6.76 23.17
CA ASP A 124 10.79 -7.78 23.92
C ASP A 124 9.39 -8.04 23.35
N PHE A 125 8.99 -7.32 22.31
CA PHE A 125 7.71 -7.53 21.63
C PHE A 125 7.63 -8.95 21.06
N ARG A 126 6.48 -9.62 21.22
CA ARG A 126 6.25 -10.97 20.70
C ARG A 126 4.93 -11.04 19.96
N LEU A 127 4.94 -11.75 18.83
CA LEU A 127 3.76 -12.00 18.01
C LEU A 127 3.29 -13.45 18.17
N PRO A 128 1.96 -13.69 18.16
CA PRO A 128 1.45 -15.05 18.03
C PRO A 128 1.80 -15.61 16.64
N LYS A 129 2.17 -16.89 16.59
CA LYS A 129 2.55 -17.59 15.34
C LYS A 129 1.35 -18.26 14.67
N ASN A 130 0.22 -17.55 14.61
CA ASN A 130 -1.01 -18.04 14.00
C ASN A 130 -1.00 -17.73 12.50
N PHE A 131 -1.28 -18.73 11.67
CA PHE A 131 -1.47 -18.56 10.23
C PHE A 131 -2.93 -18.76 9.87
N ILE A 132 -3.41 -17.96 8.93
CA ILE A 132 -4.81 -17.92 8.51
C ILE A 132 -4.86 -18.15 7.00
N LYS A 133 -5.66 -19.13 6.59
CA LYS A 133 -6.01 -19.37 5.19
C LYS A 133 -6.96 -18.29 4.70
N VAL A 134 -6.52 -17.50 3.71
CA VAL A 134 -7.33 -16.38 3.21
C VAL A 134 -8.57 -16.87 2.47
N LYS A 135 -8.49 -18.04 1.83
CA LYS A 135 -9.63 -18.67 1.14
C LYS A 135 -10.81 -18.95 2.06
N ASP A 136 -10.54 -19.15 3.35
CA ASP A 136 -11.55 -19.46 4.36
C ASP A 136 -12.10 -18.21 5.04
N LEU A 137 -11.53 -17.03 4.75
CA LEU A 137 -11.98 -15.77 5.33
C LEU A 137 -13.21 -15.25 4.60
N PRO A 138 -14.28 -14.86 5.33
CA PRO A 138 -15.37 -14.12 4.72
C PRO A 138 -14.85 -12.77 4.21
N ARG A 139 -15.45 -12.29 3.12
CA ARG A 139 -15.17 -10.95 2.60
C ARG A 139 -15.50 -9.92 3.69
N PRO A 140 -14.54 -9.06 4.12
CA PRO A 140 -14.80 -8.07 5.16
C PRO A 140 -15.84 -7.01 4.75
N ASP A 141 -16.63 -6.54 5.71
CA ASP A 141 -17.68 -5.55 5.47
C ASP A 141 -17.16 -4.21 4.94
N TRP A 142 -15.93 -3.83 5.32
CA TRP A 142 -15.30 -2.59 4.85
C TRP A 142 -15.01 -2.60 3.34
N LEU A 143 -15.08 -3.76 2.67
CA LEU A 143 -14.99 -3.87 1.21
C LEU A 143 -16.33 -3.64 0.48
N ASN A 144 -17.45 -3.61 1.21
CA ASN A 144 -18.77 -3.33 0.64
C ASN A 144 -19.05 -1.82 0.55
N GLY A 145 -18.19 -1.01 1.19
CA GLY A 145 -18.30 0.44 1.23
C GLY A 145 -17.53 1.13 0.10
N LYS A 146 -17.38 2.44 0.27
CA LYS A 146 -16.55 3.29 -0.60
C LYS A 146 -15.06 3.10 -0.27
N GLU A 147 -14.19 3.44 -1.21
CA GLU A 147 -12.73 3.49 -1.04
C GLU A 147 -12.28 4.45 0.08
N PHE A 148 -13.18 5.30 0.56
CA PHE A 148 -13.00 6.20 1.69
C PHE A 148 -14.27 6.29 2.53
N PHE A 149 -14.11 6.26 3.84
CA PHE A 149 -15.17 6.56 4.80
C PHE A 149 -14.58 7.19 6.06
N LYS A 150 -15.43 7.75 6.94
CA LYS A 150 -14.99 8.38 8.18
C LYS A 150 -15.99 8.13 9.30
N ASP A 151 -15.50 8.11 10.53
CA ASP A 151 -16.33 8.18 11.71
C ASP A 151 -16.10 9.52 12.45
N LYS A 152 -16.37 9.58 13.76
CA LYS A 152 -16.16 10.80 14.56
C LYS A 152 -14.68 11.12 14.82
N LYS A 153 -13.77 10.15 14.69
CA LYS A 153 -12.38 10.24 15.15
C LYS A 153 -11.35 9.96 14.05
N TYR A 154 -11.69 9.13 13.08
CA TYR A 154 -10.77 8.62 12.06
C TYR A 154 -11.29 8.87 10.65
N TYR A 155 -10.33 9.04 9.75
CA TYR A 155 -10.48 8.80 8.32
C TYR A 155 -10.04 7.38 8.01
N TYR A 156 -10.78 6.69 7.16
CA TYR A 156 -10.48 5.35 6.69
C TYR A 156 -10.30 5.37 5.18
N GLY A 157 -9.27 4.67 4.71
CA GLY A 157 -8.95 4.48 3.32
C GLY A 157 -8.86 3.01 3.00
N VAL A 158 -9.43 2.61 1.87
CA VAL A 158 -9.31 1.26 1.32
C VAL A 158 -8.58 1.37 0.01
N GLY A 159 -7.46 0.66 -0.11
CA GLY A 159 -6.69 0.56 -1.33
C GLY A 159 -6.69 -0.86 -1.86
N MET A 160 -6.67 -0.98 -3.19
CA MET A 160 -6.69 -2.27 -3.89
C MET A 160 -5.60 -2.29 -4.95
N TYR A 161 -4.94 -3.43 -5.11
CA TYR A 161 -4.04 -3.70 -6.22
C TYR A 161 -4.24 -5.11 -6.79
N PRO A 162 -4.34 -5.28 -8.12
CA PRO A 162 -4.48 -6.60 -8.73
C PRO A 162 -3.25 -7.50 -8.47
N LEU A 163 -3.49 -8.77 -8.17
CA LEU A 163 -2.44 -9.79 -8.08
C LEU A 163 -2.03 -10.22 -9.49
N GLY A 164 -1.14 -9.44 -10.13
CA GLY A 164 -0.64 -9.73 -11.49
C GLY A 164 0.88 -9.80 -11.60
N GLY A 165 1.60 -9.57 -10.49
CA GLY A 165 3.05 -9.42 -10.50
C GLY A 165 3.67 -9.85 -9.18
N ASN A 166 4.58 -9.05 -8.65
CA ASN A 166 5.19 -9.30 -7.34
C ASN A 166 4.17 -9.07 -6.22
N GLU A 167 4.00 -10.06 -5.35
CA GLU A 167 3.08 -9.98 -4.22
C GLU A 167 3.45 -8.86 -3.24
N ASN A 168 4.74 -8.65 -2.97
CA ASN A 168 5.20 -7.57 -2.10
C ASN A 168 4.81 -6.20 -2.66
N ASP A 169 4.95 -6.02 -3.98
CA ASP A 169 4.60 -4.76 -4.65
C ASP A 169 3.08 -4.56 -4.61
N ALA A 170 2.31 -5.63 -4.74
CA ALA A 170 0.86 -5.56 -4.69
C ALA A 170 0.38 -5.09 -3.30
N TRP A 171 0.90 -5.69 -2.22
CA TRP A 171 0.57 -5.27 -0.86
C TRP A 171 1.00 -3.84 -0.57
N MET A 172 2.24 -3.49 -0.90
CA MET A 172 2.77 -2.14 -0.76
C MET A 172 1.93 -1.11 -1.52
N THR A 173 1.59 -1.40 -2.78
CA THR A 173 0.83 -0.48 -3.63
C THR A 173 -0.61 -0.34 -3.15
N ALA A 174 -1.25 -1.42 -2.69
CA ALA A 174 -2.59 -1.34 -2.10
C ALA A 174 -2.58 -0.50 -0.82
N GLU A 175 -1.52 -0.59 -0.02
CA GLU A 175 -1.34 0.23 1.18
C GLU A 175 -1.17 1.71 0.82
N ASP A 176 -0.30 2.05 -0.13
CA ASP A 176 -0.08 3.43 -0.57
C ASP A 176 -1.36 4.03 -1.18
N ARG A 177 -2.11 3.23 -1.96
CA ARG A 177 -3.43 3.61 -2.51
C ARG A 177 -4.45 3.91 -1.41
N ALA A 178 -4.44 3.16 -0.32
CA ALA A 178 -5.35 3.39 0.80
C ALA A 178 -5.08 4.76 1.45
N ILE A 179 -3.81 5.13 1.65
CA ILE A 179 -3.42 6.47 2.12
C ILE A 179 -3.87 7.53 1.11
N PHE A 180 -3.59 7.31 -0.17
CA PHE A 180 -3.92 8.25 -1.23
C PHE A 180 -5.43 8.52 -1.36
N ASN A 181 -6.26 7.49 -1.20
CA ASN A 181 -7.72 7.62 -1.22
C ASN A 181 -8.23 8.51 -0.07
N ILE A 182 -7.56 8.51 1.09
CA ILE A 182 -7.84 9.48 2.17
C ILE A 182 -7.52 10.90 1.72
N LEU A 183 -6.30 11.14 1.22
CA LEU A 183 -5.82 12.48 0.88
C LEU A 183 -6.65 13.13 -0.22
N THR A 184 -6.88 12.40 -1.30
CA THR A 184 -7.61 12.92 -2.47
C THR A 184 -9.08 13.17 -2.17
N THR A 185 -9.73 12.29 -1.40
CA THR A 185 -11.13 12.49 -1.02
C THR A 185 -11.29 13.69 -0.07
N ILE A 186 -10.31 13.94 0.79
CA ILE A 186 -10.29 15.16 1.63
C ILE A 186 -10.09 16.38 0.72
N GLU A 187 -9.08 16.42 -0.15
CA GLU A 187 -8.76 17.63 -0.92
C GLU A 187 -9.81 17.98 -1.98
N ILE A 188 -10.47 17.00 -2.61
CA ILE A 188 -11.60 17.24 -3.53
C ILE A 188 -12.74 17.99 -2.83
N GLN A 189 -12.89 17.85 -1.50
CA GLN A 189 -13.88 18.62 -0.73
C GLN A 189 -13.51 20.10 -0.59
N PHE A 190 -12.26 20.50 -0.89
CA PHE A 190 -11.75 21.85 -0.71
C PHE A 190 -11.45 22.57 -2.03
N HIS A 191 -10.65 21.98 -2.93
CA HIS A 191 -10.11 22.72 -4.08
C HIS A 191 -9.91 21.83 -5.32
N ALA A 192 -10.86 21.86 -6.24
CA ALA A 192 -10.65 21.41 -7.61
C ALA A 192 -10.56 22.64 -8.53
N VAL A 193 -9.43 22.80 -9.23
CA VAL A 193 -9.29 23.81 -10.27
C VAL A 193 -9.58 23.14 -11.61
N THR A 194 -10.51 23.71 -12.37
CA THR A 194 -10.81 23.30 -13.74
C THR A 194 -9.80 23.96 -14.68
N ILE A 195 -9.06 23.13 -15.42
CA ILE A 195 -8.14 23.51 -16.49
C ILE A 195 -8.76 23.03 -17.81
N LEU A 196 -8.63 23.83 -18.87
CA LEU A 196 -8.96 23.41 -20.24
C LEU A 196 -7.67 23.01 -20.94
N GLU A 197 -7.54 21.75 -21.32
CA GLU A 197 -6.37 21.21 -22.02
C GLU A 197 -6.78 20.76 -23.43
N LYS A 198 -5.96 21.01 -24.45
CA LYS A 198 -6.26 20.52 -25.81
C LYS A 198 -5.96 19.04 -25.88
N ASN A 199 -6.89 18.24 -26.43
CA ASN A 199 -6.63 16.83 -26.69
C ASN A 199 -5.45 16.63 -27.67
N GLU A 200 -4.90 15.42 -27.73
CA GLU A 200 -3.76 15.08 -28.62
C GLU A 200 -4.06 15.33 -30.11
N SER A 201 -5.34 15.39 -30.49
CA SER A 201 -5.81 15.69 -31.85
C SER A 201 -5.96 17.20 -32.14
N GLY A 202 -5.82 18.07 -31.14
CA GLY A 202 -5.89 19.54 -31.27
C GLY A 202 -7.30 20.13 -31.47
N ASP A 203 -8.32 19.29 -31.60
CA ASP A 203 -9.66 19.68 -32.05
C ASP A 203 -10.66 19.96 -30.91
N GLN A 204 -10.39 19.49 -29.69
CA GLN A 204 -11.29 19.68 -28.54
C GLN A 204 -10.55 20.11 -27.26
N MET A 205 -11.22 20.96 -26.48
CA MET A 205 -10.78 21.36 -25.13
C MET A 205 -11.35 20.38 -24.11
N GLU A 206 -10.50 19.59 -23.48
CA GLU A 206 -10.84 18.71 -22.38
C GLU A 206 -10.81 19.47 -21.04
N THR A 207 -11.79 19.22 -20.19
CA THR A 207 -11.79 19.75 -18.82
C THR A 207 -11.03 18.83 -17.87
N VAL A 208 -9.87 19.28 -17.42
CA VAL A 208 -9.02 18.59 -16.45
C VAL A 208 -9.20 19.22 -15.08
N LYS A 209 -9.57 18.43 -14.07
CA LYS A 209 -9.56 18.90 -12.67
C LYS A 209 -8.20 18.59 -12.04
N ALA A 210 -7.43 19.62 -11.77
CA ALA A 210 -6.17 19.51 -11.05
C ALA A 210 -6.38 19.80 -9.55
N THR A 211 -5.83 18.93 -8.71
CA THR A 211 -5.90 19.01 -7.25
C THR A 211 -4.49 18.91 -6.69
N LYS A 212 -4.02 19.94 -5.99
CA LYS A 212 -2.71 19.92 -5.32
C LYS A 212 -2.83 19.18 -3.99
N ILE A 213 -1.99 18.18 -3.77
CA ILE A 213 -1.91 17.42 -2.53
C ILE A 213 -0.79 18.03 -1.69
N ASP A 214 -1.13 18.46 -0.47
CA ASP A 214 -0.19 19.03 0.50
C ASP A 214 -0.71 18.78 1.92
N PHE A 215 -0.30 17.64 2.50
CA PHE A 215 -0.79 17.17 3.79
C PHE A 215 0.34 16.75 4.74
N GLY A 216 0.34 17.31 5.94
CA GLY A 216 1.06 16.73 7.07
C GLY A 216 0.26 15.58 7.68
N LEU A 217 0.85 14.40 7.74
CA LEU A 217 0.26 13.18 8.26
C LEU A 217 1.03 12.68 9.48
N LYS A 218 0.30 12.15 10.47
CA LYS A 218 0.88 11.49 11.64
C LYS A 218 0.08 10.24 11.99
N ASN A 219 0.74 9.31 12.66
CA ASN A 219 0.14 8.09 13.21
C ASN A 219 -0.77 7.35 12.21
N ILE A 220 -0.24 7.07 11.01
CA ILE A 220 -0.92 6.23 10.02
C ILE A 220 -0.95 4.80 10.57
N GLU A 221 -2.13 4.16 10.56
CA GLU A 221 -2.31 2.82 11.08
C GLU A 221 -2.86 1.89 10.00
N VAL A 222 -2.11 0.85 9.65
CA VAL A 222 -2.63 -0.24 8.82
C VAL A 222 -3.46 -1.17 9.71
N MET A 223 -4.72 -1.33 9.35
CA MET A 223 -5.70 -2.03 10.18
C MET A 223 -5.82 -3.49 9.76
N GLU A 224 -6.21 -3.70 8.50
CA GLU A 224 -6.55 -5.02 7.98
C GLU A 224 -6.07 -5.19 6.55
N ARG A 225 -5.74 -6.42 6.19
CA ARG A 225 -5.38 -6.85 4.84
C ARG A 225 -6.28 -8.01 4.44
N PHE A 226 -6.69 -8.02 3.19
CA PHE A 226 -7.52 -9.09 2.63
C PHE A 226 -7.07 -9.37 1.20
N ALA A 227 -7.13 -10.62 0.76
CA ALA A 227 -6.86 -10.98 -0.62
C ALA A 227 -8.01 -11.84 -1.17
N ASP A 228 -8.35 -11.62 -2.43
CA ASP A 228 -9.25 -12.49 -3.17
C ASP A 228 -8.74 -12.67 -4.62
N LYS A 229 -9.59 -13.26 -5.46
CA LYS A 229 -9.27 -13.50 -6.88
C LYS A 229 -9.03 -12.23 -7.70
N LYS A 230 -9.53 -11.07 -7.26
CA LYS A 230 -9.36 -9.78 -7.94
C LYS A 230 -8.05 -9.11 -7.56
N GLY A 231 -7.57 -9.33 -6.34
CA GLY A 231 -6.31 -8.77 -5.87
C GLY A 231 -6.21 -8.69 -4.37
N VAL A 232 -5.31 -7.83 -3.92
CA VAL A 232 -5.08 -7.52 -2.51
C VAL A 232 -5.71 -6.20 -2.12
N TYR A 233 -6.16 -6.12 -0.89
CA TYR A 233 -6.88 -5.00 -0.30
C TYR A 233 -6.26 -4.65 1.04
N VAL A 234 -6.11 -3.36 1.31
CA VAL A 234 -5.58 -2.85 2.57
C VAL A 234 -6.49 -1.77 3.11
N LEU A 235 -6.87 -1.90 4.38
CA LEU A 235 -7.58 -0.90 5.15
C LEU A 235 -6.59 -0.14 6.02
N ILE A 236 -6.58 1.19 5.89
CA ILE A 236 -5.80 2.11 6.71
C ILE A 236 -6.73 3.05 7.44
N ARG A 237 -6.31 3.52 8.61
CA ARG A 237 -6.93 4.68 9.26
C ARG A 237 -5.90 5.72 9.69
N ILE A 238 -6.34 6.97 9.73
CA ILE A 238 -5.59 8.10 10.28
C ILE A 238 -6.53 8.91 11.15
N ALA A 239 -6.12 9.27 12.37
CA ALA A 239 -6.96 10.12 13.22
C ALA A 239 -7.18 11.48 12.54
N GLN A 240 -8.40 12.03 12.58
CA GLN A 240 -8.71 13.27 11.86
C GLN A 240 -7.86 14.46 12.35
N ARG A 241 -7.48 14.45 13.64
CA ARG A 241 -6.56 15.45 14.23
C ARG A 241 -5.11 15.35 13.74
N ASP A 242 -4.74 14.20 13.18
CA ASP A 242 -3.39 13.87 12.72
C ASP A 242 -3.23 14.08 11.21
N VAL A 243 -4.28 14.60 10.54
CA VAL A 243 -4.25 15.07 9.16
C VAL A 243 -4.31 16.60 9.15
N VAL A 244 -3.25 17.23 8.67
CA VAL A 244 -3.10 18.69 8.60
C VAL A 244 -2.90 19.10 7.16
N SER A 245 -3.75 19.97 6.64
CA SER A 245 -3.54 20.61 5.33
C SER A 245 -3.75 22.12 5.46
N PRO A 246 -3.00 22.96 4.71
CA PRO A 246 -3.27 24.39 4.64
C PRO A 246 -4.74 24.69 4.27
N SER A 247 -5.34 23.87 3.40
CA SER A 247 -6.75 23.96 2.97
C SER A 247 -7.73 23.69 4.12
N LEU A 248 -7.38 22.78 5.05
CA LEU A 248 -8.22 22.46 6.23
C LEU A 248 -8.29 23.61 7.24
N ARG A 249 -7.24 24.45 7.34
CA ARG A 249 -7.18 25.54 8.35
C ARG A 249 -8.08 26.74 8.03
N LYS A 250 -8.40 26.97 6.74
CA LYS A 250 -9.16 28.17 6.31
C LYS A 250 -10.61 28.23 6.80
N LYS A 251 -11.18 27.14 7.33
CA LYS A 251 -12.58 27.08 7.83
C LYS A 251 -12.75 27.30 9.34
N ARG A 252 -11.70 27.61 10.11
CA ARG A 252 -11.81 27.88 11.57
C ARG A 252 -12.15 29.34 11.93
N PHE A 253 -12.48 30.18 10.95
CA PHE A 253 -12.96 31.54 11.17
C PHE A 253 -14.32 31.74 10.50
N PHE A 254 -15.39 31.25 11.13
CA PHE A 254 -16.76 31.77 11.05
C PHE A 254 -17.50 31.32 12.32
#